data_AF-A0A7X3QQE4-F1
#
_entry.id   AF-A0A7X3QQE4-F1
#
_cell.length_a   1.000
_cell.length_b   1.000
_cell.length_c   1.000
_cell.angle_alpha   90.00
_cell.angle_beta   90.00
_cell.angle_gamma   90.00
#
_symmetry.space_group_name_H-M   'P 1'
#
loop_
_entity.id
_entity.type
_entity.pdbx_description
1 polymer ?
#
loop_
_entity_poly.entity_id
_entity_poly.type
_entity_poly.pdbx_seq_one_letter_code
_entity_poly.pdbx_strand_id
1 'polypeptide(L)' 'MEETACEEYGRASGNNNCQDCMVHCGYEPSAINATFTTWRGLRDSAVATLTSRL' A
#
# COMPACT_ATOMS: atom_id res chain seq x y z
N MET A 1 -18.82 11.35 -13.05
CA MET A 1 -17.64 10.77 -12.38
C MET A 1 -16.62 10.60 -13.48
N GLU A 2 -15.49 11.29 -13.39
CA GLU A 2 -14.39 11.11 -14.34
C GLU A 2 -13.71 9.78 -13.98
N GLU A 3 -13.77 8.80 -14.88
CA GLU A 3 -13.16 7.50 -14.62
C GLU A 3 -11.66 7.62 -14.80
N THR A 4 -10.90 7.50 -13.71
CA THR A 4 -9.45 7.45 -13.76
C THR A 4 -8.98 6.18 -14.46
N ALA A 5 -8.26 6.33 -15.57
CA ALA A 5 -7.64 5.25 -16.35
C ALA A 5 -6.47 4.61 -15.58
N CYS A 6 -6.78 3.75 -14.61
CA CYS A 6 -5.81 3.13 -13.72
C CYS A 6 -4.74 2.28 -14.44
N GLU A 7 -5.02 1.82 -15.67
CA GLU A 7 -4.10 1.10 -16.56
C GLU A 7 -2.86 1.91 -16.98
N GLU A 8 -2.93 3.23 -16.94
CA GLU A 8 -1.79 4.11 -17.26
C GLU A 8 -0.80 4.27 -16.09
N TYR A 9 -1.15 3.75 -14.90
CA TYR A 9 -0.40 3.94 -13.67
C TYR A 9 0.14 2.61 -13.09
N GLY A 10 1.09 2.73 -12.15
CA GLY A 10 1.73 1.59 -11.50
C GLY A 10 2.84 0.92 -12.32
N ARG A 11 3.49 -0.09 -11.72
CA ARG A 11 4.66 -0.75 -12.31
C ARG A 11 4.38 -1.39 -13.67
N ALA A 12 3.17 -1.88 -13.86
CA ALA A 12 2.75 -2.62 -15.06
C ALA A 12 2.45 -1.70 -16.27
N SER A 13 2.28 -0.39 -16.08
CA SER A 13 1.95 0.53 -17.19
C SER A 13 3.12 0.84 -18.12
N GLY A 14 4.35 0.45 -17.75
CA GLY A 14 5.56 0.76 -18.53
C GLY A 14 6.02 2.21 -18.43
N ASN A 15 5.32 3.07 -17.69
CA ASN A 15 5.73 4.44 -17.43
C ASN A 15 6.90 4.47 -16.42
N ASN A 16 8.05 5.03 -16.83
CA ASN A 16 9.24 5.15 -15.99
C ASN A 16 9.01 5.98 -14.72
N ASN A 17 8.09 6.96 -14.78
CA ASN A 17 7.74 7.77 -13.61
C ASN A 17 6.87 7.01 -12.61
N CYS A 18 6.10 6.01 -13.07
CA CYS A 18 5.19 5.23 -12.25
C CYS A 18 5.79 3.94 -11.69
N GLN A 19 7.06 3.68 -12.00
CA GLN A 19 7.80 2.52 -11.54
C GLN A 19 7.71 2.44 -10.00
N ASP A 20 8.21 3.44 -9.29
CA ASP A 20 8.26 3.45 -7.82
C ASP A 20 7.09 4.22 -7.19
N CYS A 21 6.04 4.51 -7.96
CA CYS A 21 4.88 5.21 -7.43
C CYS A 21 4.14 4.31 -6.43
N MET A 22 4.23 4.65 -5.15
CA MET A 22 3.39 4.14 -4.06
C MET A 22 1.92 4.62 -4.17
N VAL A 23 1.46 4.98 -5.37
CA VAL A 23 0.09 5.42 -5.58
C VAL A 23 -0.76 4.17 -5.68
N HIS A 24 -1.76 4.09 -4.80
CA HIS A 24 -2.76 3.03 -4.71
C HIS A 24 -3.62 2.97 -5.99
N CYS A 25 -3.04 2.50 -7.09
CA CYS A 25 -3.76 2.21 -8.33
C CYS A 25 -4.46 0.87 -8.16
N GLY A 26 -5.51 0.84 -7.33
CA GLY A 26 -6.43 -0.29 -7.19
C GLY A 26 -5.88 -1.58 -6.57
N TYR A 27 -4.57 -1.73 -6.36
CA TYR A 27 -4.02 -2.88 -5.65
C TYR A 27 -4.09 -2.67 -4.15
N GLU A 28 -4.79 -3.55 -3.46
CA GLU A 28 -4.81 -3.57 -2.00
C GLU A 28 -3.41 -4.02 -1.51
N PRO A 29 -2.64 -3.14 -0.85
CA PRO A 29 -1.26 -3.42 -0.52
C PRO A 29 -1.25 -4.55 0.48
N SER A 30 -0.51 -5.59 0.13
CA SER A 30 -0.30 -6.76 0.98
C SER A 30 0.16 -6.38 2.39
N ALA A 31 0.83 -5.23 2.54
CA ALA A 31 1.19 -4.64 3.83
C ALA A 31 -0.03 -4.28 4.69
N ILE A 32 -1.03 -3.58 4.14
CA ILE A 32 -2.27 -3.25 4.88
C ILE A 32 -3.00 -4.55 5.24
N ASN A 33 -3.12 -5.48 4.28
CA ASN A 33 -3.73 -6.77 4.56
C ASN A 33 -3.01 -7.51 5.70
N ALA A 34 -1.69 -7.62 5.66
CA ALA A 34 -0.90 -8.29 6.71
C ALA A 34 -1.03 -7.59 8.08
N THR A 35 -1.09 -6.25 8.07
CA THR A 35 -1.26 -5.44 9.28
C THR A 35 -2.63 -5.63 9.91
N PHE A 36 -3.71 -5.65 9.14
CA PHE A 36 -5.08 -5.61 9.69
C PHE A 36 -5.79 -6.96 9.74
N THR A 37 -5.35 -7.98 8.98
CA THR A 37 -6.01 -9.29 8.96
C THR A 37 -5.41 -10.31 9.93
N THR A 38 -4.29 -9.98 10.57
CA THR A 38 -3.64 -10.86 11.55
C THR A 38 -3.52 -10.19 12.91
N TRP A 39 -3.80 -10.96 13.98
CA TRP A 39 -3.61 -10.49 15.36
C TRP A 39 -2.18 -10.04 15.65
N ARG A 40 -1.20 -10.71 15.05
CA ARG A 40 0.21 -10.36 15.20
C ARG A 40 0.53 -9.03 14.51
N GLY A 41 0.09 -8.84 13.26
CA GLY A 41 0.28 -7.59 12.52
C GLY A 41 -0.34 -6.39 13.24
N LEU A 42 -1.53 -6.57 13.80
CA LEU A 42 -2.20 -5.55 14.60
C LEU A 42 -1.40 -5.19 15.85
N ARG A 43 -0.97 -6.19 16.63
CA ARG A 43 -0.15 -5.98 17.84
C ARG A 43 1.15 -5.25 17.50
N ASP A 44 1.88 -5.74 16.51
CA ASP A 44 3.20 -5.21 16.17
C ASP A 44 3.08 -3.75 15.69
N SER A 45 2.05 -3.43 14.93
CA SER A 45 1.74 -2.05 14.49
C SER A 45 1.37 -1.14 15.67
N ALA A 46 0.55 -1.62 16.61
CA ALA A 46 0.19 -0.88 17.82
C ALA A 46 1.43 -0.60 18.70
N VAL A 47 2.30 -1.59 18.88
CA VAL A 47 3.56 -1.42 19.63
C VAL A 47 4.47 -0.41 18.94
N ALA A 48 4.71 -0.54 17.63
CA ALA A 48 5.55 0.39 16.88
C ALA A 48 5.04 1.84 17.00
N THR A 49 3.72 2.03 16.96
CA THR A 49 3.08 3.35 17.09
C THR A 49 3.22 3.92 18.51
N LEU A 50 2.87 3.14 19.53
CA LEU A 50 2.84 3.61 20.92
C LEU A 50 4.22 3.74 21.56
N THR A 51 5.21 3.00 21.05
CA THR A 51 6.57 3.00 21.60
C THR A 51 7.60 3.70 20.71
N SER A 52 7.18 4.17 19.52
CA SER A 52 8.05 4.77 18.48
C SER A 52 9.28 3.92 18.17
N ARG A 53 9.16 2.60 18.28
CA ARG A 53 10.24 1.64 18.04
C ARG A 53 10.10 1.12 16.61
N LEU A 54 10.75 1.82 15.68
CA LEU A 54 10.92 1.42 14.28
C LEU A 54 12.22 0.63 14.10
#